data_AF-A0A7Y0JRK6-F1
#
_entry.id   AF-A0A7Y0JRK6-F1
#
_cell.length_a   1.000
_cell.length_b   1.000
_cell.length_c   1.000
_cell.angle_alpha   90.00
_cell.angle_beta   90.00
_cell.angle_gamma   90.00
#
_symmetry.space_group_name_H-M   'P 1'
#
loop_
_entity.id
_entity.type
_entity.pdbx_description
1 polymer ?
#
loop_
_entity_poly.entity_id
_entity_poly.type
_entity_poly.pdbx_seq_one_letter_code
_entity_poly.pdbx_strand_id
1 'polypeptide(L)'
;MDDRVAGGSWGIWLTGDTRSVLERPERLPREADGAADAVIRVQVLGRPAILSVPEDQHVRASSVEFLTYLIARGGSAGQDEIVADLMPELPRRTAAQRMHTYTYNLRQIFARLGGGSDHLRLHRHRYVLDRAGFDVDLWTMLDAVADAGAAPDSQARLLALRRALDFAPARCTCGCAIIRTSYAGSTSTQ
;
A
#
# COMPACT_ATOMS: atom_id res chain seq x y z
N MET A 1 4.94 2.16 45.04
CA MET A 1 5.57 0.89 45.39
C MET A 1 4.78 -0.19 44.68
N ASP A 2 4.92 -0.26 43.35
CA ASP A 2 6.02 -0.98 42.65
C ASP A 2 5.89 -2.48 42.92
N ASP A 3 5.93 -3.40 41.96
CA ASP A 3 6.13 -3.35 40.51
C ASP A 3 5.86 -4.80 40.02
N ARG A 4 5.49 -4.96 38.73
CA ARG A 4 6.00 -5.94 37.72
C ARG A 4 6.31 -7.43 38.11
N VAL A 5 6.26 -8.47 37.27
CA VAL A 5 6.07 -8.73 35.82
C VAL A 5 6.20 -10.26 35.57
N ALA A 6 5.51 -10.72 34.53
CA ALA A 6 5.76 -11.85 33.59
C ALA A 6 6.08 -13.29 34.03
N GLY A 7 5.63 -14.22 33.18
CA GLY A 7 6.24 -15.54 33.06
C GLY A 7 5.44 -16.55 32.24
N GLY A 8 4.92 -16.16 31.07
CA GLY A 8 4.25 -17.07 30.14
C GLY A 8 5.23 -18.06 29.51
N SER A 9 5.16 -19.30 29.98
CA SER A 9 5.82 -20.48 29.43
C SER A 9 5.08 -20.99 28.19
N TRP A 10 5.78 -21.12 27.06
CA TRP A 10 5.35 -21.98 25.95
C TRP A 10 6.56 -22.68 25.34
N GLY A 11 6.80 -23.90 25.83
CA GLY A 11 6.97 -25.09 24.98
C GLY A 11 8.22 -25.20 24.14
N ILE A 12 9.26 -25.81 24.73
CA ILE A 12 10.36 -26.49 24.05
C ILE A 12 9.84 -27.85 23.54
N TRP A 13 10.17 -28.21 22.29
CA TRP A 13 10.31 -29.60 21.87
C TRP A 13 11.69 -29.78 21.23
N LEU A 14 12.50 -30.62 21.86
CA LEU A 14 13.70 -31.24 21.32
C LEU A 14 13.47 -32.74 21.18
N THR A 15 14.35 -33.36 20.42
CA THR A 15 14.55 -34.79 20.08
C THR A 15 13.96 -35.16 18.71
N GLY A 16 14.72 -35.66 17.75
CA GLY A 16 16.16 -35.95 17.68
C GLY A 16 16.49 -36.64 16.35
N ASP A 17 17.77 -37.01 16.24
CA ASP A 17 18.36 -37.99 15.34
C ASP A 17 19.24 -37.49 14.18
N THR A 18 20.25 -38.31 13.95
CA THR A 18 21.59 -38.08 13.43
C THR A 18 21.76 -38.73 12.05
N ARG A 19 22.71 -38.18 11.29
CA ARG A 19 23.36 -38.77 10.10
C ARG A 19 22.53 -38.91 8.82
N SER A 20 22.79 -38.00 7.88
CA SER A 20 23.37 -38.41 6.59
C SER A 20 24.00 -37.23 5.86
N VAL A 21 25.27 -37.43 5.52
CA VAL A 21 26.04 -36.65 4.57
C VAL A 21 25.57 -37.04 3.17
N LEU A 22 25.05 -36.10 2.41
CA LEU A 22 25.05 -36.11 0.95
C LEU A 22 25.23 -34.64 0.51
N GLU A 23 26.45 -34.37 0.06
CA GLU A 23 26.87 -33.34 -0.90
C GLU A 23 25.96 -32.10 -1.00
N ARG A 24 26.40 -31.02 -0.35
CA ARG A 24 25.93 -29.66 -0.64
C ARG A 24 26.51 -29.24 -1.99
N PRO A 25 25.73 -29.06 -3.07
CA PRO A 25 26.23 -28.29 -4.19
C PRO A 25 26.57 -26.88 -3.70
N GLU A 26 27.71 -26.38 -4.12
CA GLU A 26 28.21 -25.05 -3.80
C GLU A 26 27.10 -24.02 -3.94
N ARG A 27 26.74 -23.43 -2.81
CA ARG A 27 25.80 -22.32 -2.76
C ARG A 27 26.53 -21.17 -3.45
N LEU A 28 26.16 -20.91 -4.71
CA LEU A 28 26.61 -19.75 -5.47
C LEU A 28 26.59 -18.52 -4.58
N PRO A 29 27.55 -17.59 -4.71
CA PRO A 29 27.55 -16.35 -3.96
C PRO A 29 26.17 -15.73 -4.11
N ARG A 30 25.45 -15.57 -3.00
CA ARG A 30 24.29 -14.69 -2.95
C ARG A 30 24.87 -13.35 -3.36
N GLU A 31 24.62 -12.96 -4.60
CA GLU A 31 24.89 -11.61 -5.07
C GLU A 31 24.30 -10.71 -4.00
N ALA A 32 25.20 -10.08 -3.26
CA ALA A 32 24.87 -8.96 -2.41
C ALA A 32 24.54 -7.84 -3.38
N ASP A 33 23.37 -7.96 -4.00
CA ASP A 33 22.75 -6.84 -4.68
C ASP A 33 22.53 -5.82 -3.57
N GLY A 34 23.20 -4.68 -3.72
CA GLY A 34 23.20 -3.63 -2.71
C GLY A 34 21.77 -3.35 -2.31
N ALA A 35 21.52 -3.26 -1.01
CA ALA A 35 20.24 -2.83 -0.46
C ALA A 35 19.98 -1.38 -0.89
N ALA A 36 19.60 -1.17 -2.14
CA ALA A 36 18.73 -0.09 -2.51
C ALA A 36 17.44 -0.35 -1.72
N ASP A 37 16.99 0.62 -0.93
CA ASP A 37 15.66 0.59 -0.31
C ASP A 37 14.65 0.20 -1.40
N ALA A 38 14.14 -1.02 -1.33
CA ALA A 38 13.29 -1.55 -2.37
C ALA A 38 11.95 -0.82 -2.30
N VAL A 39 11.57 -0.12 -3.36
CA VAL A 39 10.33 0.64 -3.40
C VAL A 39 9.13 -0.31 -3.45
N ILE A 40 8.17 -0.11 -2.54
CA ILE A 40 6.97 -0.94 -2.44
C ILE A 40 5.98 -0.50 -3.51
N ARG A 41 5.69 -1.38 -4.47
CA ARG A 41 4.74 -1.11 -5.54
C ARG A 41 3.31 -1.44 -5.12
N VAL A 42 2.40 -0.49 -5.28
CA VAL A 42 0.98 -0.64 -4.95
C VAL A 42 0.13 -0.21 -6.14
N GLN A 43 -0.81 -1.08 -6.52
CA GLN A 43 -1.84 -0.77 -7.48
C GLN A 43 -3.11 -0.35 -6.72
N VAL A 44 -3.66 0.81 -7.06
CA VAL A 44 -4.93 1.34 -6.53
C VAL A 44 -5.93 1.56 -7.66
N LEU A 45 -5.46 1.94 -8.84
CA LEU A 45 -6.30 2.12 -10.02
C LEU A 45 -6.65 0.73 -10.59
N GLY A 46 -7.91 0.33 -10.40
CA GLY A 46 -8.40 -1.01 -10.75
C GLY A 46 -8.70 -1.84 -9.51
N ARG A 47 -8.18 -3.07 -9.43
CA ARG A 47 -8.29 -3.90 -8.22
C ARG A 47 -7.12 -3.59 -7.29
N PRO A 48 -7.36 -3.06 -6.08
CA PRO A 48 -6.27 -2.71 -5.18
C PRO A 48 -5.42 -3.94 -4.80
N ALA A 49 -4.10 -3.79 -4.91
CA ALA A 49 -3.15 -4.87 -4.61
C ALA A 49 -1.78 -4.31 -4.26
N ILE A 50 -1.08 -5.00 -3.36
CA ILE A 50 0.37 -4.82 -3.16
C ILE A 50 1.05 -5.78 -4.12
N LEU A 51 1.96 -5.28 -4.94
CA LEU A 51 2.62 -6.08 -5.97
C LEU A 51 3.86 -6.79 -5.42
N SER A 52 4.23 -7.90 -6.04
CA SER A 52 5.42 -8.70 -5.69
C SER A 52 5.41 -9.28 -4.26
N VAL A 53 4.24 -9.36 -3.62
CA VAL A 53 4.10 -10.01 -2.31
C VAL A 53 4.41 -11.51 -2.47
N PRO A 54 5.29 -12.08 -1.61
CA PRO A 54 5.57 -13.51 -1.61
C PRO A 54 4.30 -14.38 -1.43
N GLU A 55 4.22 -15.51 -2.12
CA GLU A 55 3.04 -16.40 -2.09
C GLU A 55 2.73 -16.97 -0.70
N ASP A 56 3.75 -17.13 0.15
CA ASP A 56 3.62 -17.58 1.54
C ASP A 56 3.06 -16.49 2.47
N GLN A 57 3.02 -15.24 2.02
CA GLN A 57 2.59 -14.09 2.82
C GLN A 57 1.11 -13.81 2.60
N HIS A 58 0.29 -14.06 3.63
CA HIS A 58 -1.11 -13.70 3.59
C HIS A 58 -1.32 -12.18 3.64
N VAL A 59 -2.00 -11.66 2.61
CA VAL A 59 -2.49 -10.27 2.54
C VAL A 59 -3.97 -10.24 2.86
N ARG A 60 -4.34 -9.59 3.97
CA ARG A 60 -5.75 -9.44 4.32
C ARG A 60 -6.39 -8.38 3.44
N ALA A 61 -7.58 -8.67 2.89
CA ALA A 61 -8.33 -7.71 2.07
C ALA A 61 -8.56 -6.38 2.80
N SER A 62 -8.97 -6.42 4.08
CA SER A 62 -9.18 -5.21 4.89
C SER A 62 -7.89 -4.41 5.16
N SER A 63 -6.72 -5.06 5.14
CA SER A 63 -5.44 -4.34 5.22
C SER A 63 -5.16 -3.57 3.92
N VAL A 64 -5.49 -4.17 2.77
CA VAL A 64 -5.35 -3.50 1.47
C VAL A 64 -6.32 -2.32 1.38
N GLU A 65 -7.57 -2.50 1.80
CA GLU A 65 -8.56 -1.42 1.86
C GLU A 65 -8.09 -0.26 2.75
N PHE A 66 -7.56 -0.58 3.94
CA PHE A 66 -6.97 0.43 4.82
C PHE A 66 -5.78 1.16 4.16
N LEU A 67 -4.88 0.43 3.49
CA LEU A 67 -3.76 1.03 2.75
C LEU A 67 -4.26 1.94 1.62
N THR A 68 -5.23 1.47 0.83
CA THR A 68 -5.85 2.24 -0.25
C THR A 68 -6.48 3.53 0.27
N TYR A 69 -7.17 3.47 1.40
CA TYR A 69 -7.72 4.65 2.05
C TYR A 69 -6.63 5.67 2.41
N LEU A 70 -5.52 5.23 3.02
CA LEU A 70 -4.40 6.11 3.32
C LEU A 70 -3.80 6.74 2.06
N ILE A 71 -3.59 5.95 1.01
CA ILE A 71 -3.06 6.43 -0.27
C ILE A 71 -3.98 7.50 -0.86
N ALA A 72 -5.29 7.23 -0.90
CA ALA A 72 -6.29 8.16 -1.43
C ALA A 72 -6.34 9.49 -0.63
N ARG A 73 -5.99 9.45 0.66
CA ARG A 73 -5.85 10.63 1.54
C ARG A 73 -4.46 11.27 1.51
N GLY A 74 -3.65 10.97 0.48
CA GLY A 74 -2.31 11.54 0.32
C GLY A 74 -1.26 10.96 1.26
N GLY A 75 -1.52 9.77 1.81
CA GLY A 75 -0.60 9.05 2.69
C GLY A 75 -0.81 9.32 4.19
N SER A 76 -1.81 10.11 4.60
CA SER A 76 -2.10 10.28 6.02
C SER A 76 -3.58 10.40 6.34
N ALA A 77 -4.00 9.82 7.46
CA ALA A 77 -5.37 10.00 7.96
C ALA A 77 -5.46 9.83 9.48
N GLY A 78 -6.38 10.57 10.10
CA GLY A 78 -6.65 10.47 11.53
C GLY A 78 -7.33 9.14 11.86
N GLN A 79 -7.01 8.56 13.02
CA GLN A 79 -7.60 7.29 13.45
C GLN A 79 -9.14 7.36 13.50
N ASP A 80 -9.70 8.45 14.02
CA ASP A 80 -11.16 8.60 14.10
C ASP A 80 -11.80 8.79 12.71
N GLU A 81 -11.11 9.47 11.78
CA GLU A 81 -11.54 9.58 10.36
C GLU A 81 -11.59 8.19 9.71
N ILE A 82 -10.54 7.38 9.89
CA ILE A 82 -10.47 6.03 9.33
C ILE A 82 -11.57 5.13 9.91
N VAL A 83 -11.81 5.20 11.22
CA VAL A 83 -12.84 4.39 11.87
C VAL A 83 -14.24 4.80 11.37
N ALA A 84 -14.51 6.10 11.24
CA ALA A 84 -15.78 6.59 10.75
C ALA A 84 -16.05 6.14 9.29
N ASP A 85 -15.02 6.14 8.44
CA ASP A 85 -15.19 5.86 7.02
C ASP A 85 -15.13 4.36 6.68
N LEU A 86 -14.25 3.58 7.34
CA LEU A 86 -14.04 2.16 7.01
C LEU A 86 -14.79 1.18 7.93
N MET A 87 -15.20 1.62 9.11
CA MET A 87 -15.80 0.75 10.13
C MET A 87 -16.91 1.45 10.93
N PRO A 88 -17.88 2.13 10.26
CA PRO A 88 -18.90 2.93 10.95
C PRO A 88 -19.77 2.13 11.92
N GLU A 89 -19.97 0.84 11.64
CA GLU A 89 -20.81 -0.06 12.42
C GLU A 89 -20.13 -0.64 13.68
N LEU A 90 -18.81 -0.48 13.81
CA LEU A 90 -18.05 -1.09 14.90
C LEU A 90 -17.94 -0.16 16.11
N PRO A 91 -18.08 -0.68 17.34
CA PRO A 91 -17.70 0.08 18.54
C PRO A 91 -16.25 0.54 18.48
N ARG A 92 -15.97 1.78 18.89
CA ARG A 92 -14.64 2.42 18.77
C ARG A 92 -13.49 1.56 19.30
N ARG A 93 -13.69 0.87 20.43
CA ARG A 93 -12.69 -0.04 21.01
C ARG A 93 -12.36 -1.21 20.07
N THR A 94 -13.38 -1.82 19.47
CA THR A 94 -13.24 -2.92 18.51
C THR A 94 -12.58 -2.44 17.22
N ALA A 95 -12.96 -1.27 16.72
CA ALA A 95 -12.36 -0.67 15.53
C ALA A 95 -10.86 -0.39 15.74
N ALA A 96 -10.47 0.19 16.89
CA ALA A 96 -9.07 0.39 17.25
C ALA A 96 -8.27 -0.94 17.31
N GLN A 97 -8.87 -2.01 17.83
CA GLN A 97 -8.24 -3.34 17.82
C GLN A 97 -8.03 -3.89 16.39
N ARG A 98 -9.01 -3.70 15.50
CA ARG A 98 -8.86 -4.06 14.08
C ARG A 98 -7.78 -3.24 13.38
N MET A 99 -7.67 -1.94 13.68
CA MET A 99 -6.61 -1.08 13.16
C MET A 99 -5.21 -1.61 13.50
N HIS A 100 -5.00 -2.10 14.72
CA HIS A 100 -3.73 -2.74 15.09
C HIS A 100 -3.45 -3.99 14.25
N THR A 101 -4.48 -4.78 13.94
CA THR A 101 -4.35 -5.98 13.10
C THR A 101 -3.96 -5.62 11.66
N TYR A 102 -4.64 -4.63 11.07
CA TYR A 102 -4.32 -4.17 9.70
C TYR A 102 -2.92 -3.58 9.63
N THR A 103 -2.57 -2.73 10.60
CA THR A 103 -1.24 -2.10 10.68
C THR A 103 -0.14 -3.15 10.84
N TYR A 104 -0.33 -4.15 11.70
CA TYR A 104 0.64 -5.23 11.89
C TYR A 104 0.83 -6.05 10.62
N ASN A 105 -0.26 -6.44 9.94
CA ASN A 105 -0.18 -7.18 8.69
C ASN A 105 0.55 -6.40 7.60
N LEU A 106 0.26 -5.12 7.42
CA LEU A 106 0.94 -4.25 6.45
C LEU A 106 2.43 -4.10 6.78
N ARG A 107 2.78 -3.85 8.05
CA ARG A 107 4.19 -3.70 8.46
C ARG A 107 5.02 -4.95 8.18
N GLN A 108 4.45 -6.14 8.37
CA GLN A 108 5.11 -7.39 8.02
C GLN A 108 5.36 -7.51 6.51
N ILE A 109 4.38 -7.15 5.69
CA ILE A 109 4.51 -7.15 4.23
C ILE A 109 5.57 -6.14 3.78
N PHE A 110 5.51 -4.92 4.30
CA PHE A 110 6.44 -3.84 3.94
C PHE A 110 7.87 -4.15 4.35
N ALA A 111 8.09 -4.73 5.54
CA ALA A 111 9.42 -5.15 5.97
C ALA A 111 10.02 -6.22 5.04
N ARG A 112 9.19 -7.12 4.50
CA ARG A 112 9.64 -8.15 3.54
C ARG A 112 9.95 -7.56 2.16
N LEU A 113 9.18 -6.58 1.71
CA LEU A 113 9.33 -6.00 0.38
C LEU A 113 10.38 -4.89 0.29
N GLY A 114 10.41 -4.00 1.28
CA GLY A 114 11.18 -2.76 1.25
C GLY A 114 12.49 -2.77 2.02
N GLY A 115 12.81 -3.84 2.74
CA GLY A 115 14.12 -4.01 3.41
C GLY A 115 14.38 -3.13 4.64
N GLY A 116 13.46 -2.23 4.99
CA GLY A 116 13.56 -1.30 6.12
C GLY A 116 12.25 -1.09 6.87
N SER A 117 12.33 -0.58 8.11
CA SER A 117 11.19 -0.55 9.04
C SER A 117 10.78 0.86 9.45
N ASP A 118 10.04 1.58 8.60
CA ASP A 118 9.04 2.57 9.08
C ASP A 118 8.02 3.06 8.02
N HIS A 119 7.68 2.23 7.03
CA HIS A 119 6.79 2.63 5.94
C HIS A 119 5.39 3.06 6.37
N LEU A 120 4.95 2.68 7.58
CA LEU A 120 3.67 3.05 8.16
C LEU A 120 3.81 3.33 9.67
N ARG A 121 3.60 4.59 10.04
CA ARG A 121 3.69 5.11 11.40
C ARG A 121 2.34 5.51 11.97
N LEU A 122 2.23 5.46 13.29
CA LEU A 122 1.17 6.13 14.05
C LEU A 122 1.81 7.29 14.83
N HIS A 123 1.51 8.52 14.44
CA HIS A 123 1.99 9.73 15.10
C HIS A 123 0.80 10.56 15.57
N ARG A 124 0.68 10.83 16.88
CA ARG A 124 -0.42 11.64 17.47
C ARG A 124 -1.82 11.21 16.98
N HIS A 125 -2.14 9.92 17.01
CA HIS A 125 -3.40 9.35 16.50
C HIS A 125 -3.65 9.51 14.99
N ARG A 126 -2.60 9.79 14.22
CA ARG A 126 -2.64 9.86 12.76
C ARG A 126 -1.74 8.78 12.16
N TYR A 127 -2.30 7.99 11.26
CA TYR A 127 -1.52 7.06 10.46
C TYR A 127 -0.85 7.82 9.33
N VAL A 128 0.45 7.56 9.13
CA VAL A 128 1.28 8.26 8.13
C VAL A 128 2.11 7.21 7.39
N LEU A 129 1.98 7.19 6.06
CA LEU A 129 2.84 6.46 5.15
C LEU A 129 4.09 7.27 4.83
N ASP A 130 5.23 6.59 4.75
CA ASP A 130 6.43 7.17 4.16
C ASP A 130 6.32 7.13 2.62
N ARG A 131 5.83 8.22 2.02
CA ARG A 131 5.58 8.30 0.57
C ARG A 131 6.82 7.99 -0.28
N ALA A 132 8.04 8.24 0.22
CA ALA A 132 9.27 7.95 -0.52
C ALA A 132 9.52 6.45 -0.73
N GLY A 133 8.98 5.60 0.16
CA GLY A 133 9.14 4.15 0.08
C GLY A 133 8.09 3.45 -0.80
N PHE A 134 7.19 4.18 -1.46
CA PHE A 134 6.12 3.60 -2.27
C PHE A 134 6.11 4.15 -3.70
N ASP A 135 5.86 3.24 -4.63
CA ASP A 135 5.49 3.55 -6.01
C ASP A 135 4.01 3.17 -6.18
N VAL A 136 3.18 4.19 -6.39
CA VAL A 136 1.73 4.05 -6.40
C VAL A 136 1.14 4.67 -7.65
N ASP A 137 0.44 3.86 -8.44
CA ASP A 137 -0.20 4.28 -9.69
C ASP A 137 -1.09 5.52 -9.55
N LEU A 138 -1.85 5.63 -8.45
CA LEU A 138 -2.71 6.77 -8.16
C LEU A 138 -1.89 8.06 -7.96
N TRP A 139 -0.81 8.00 -7.20
CA TRP A 139 0.04 9.19 -7.00
C TRP A 139 0.74 9.59 -8.29
N THR A 140 1.25 8.63 -9.04
CA THR A 140 1.87 8.89 -10.34
C THR A 140 0.89 9.52 -11.33
N MET A 141 -0.37 9.06 -11.35
CA MET A 141 -1.43 9.68 -12.15
C MET A 141 -1.73 11.10 -11.68
N LEU A 142 -1.86 11.35 -10.37
CA LEU A 142 -2.15 12.67 -9.82
C LEU A 142 -1.01 13.66 -10.09
N ASP A 143 0.24 13.22 -9.95
CA ASP A 143 1.42 14.03 -10.24
C ASP A 143 1.47 14.38 -11.74
N ALA A 144 1.13 13.44 -12.64
CA ALA A 144 1.02 13.71 -14.08
C ALA A 144 -0.10 14.71 -14.44
N VAL A 145 -1.22 14.68 -13.71
CA VAL A 145 -2.29 15.68 -13.86
C VAL A 145 -1.85 17.06 -13.36
N ALA A 146 -1.11 17.11 -12.24
CA ALA A 146 -0.56 18.37 -11.73
C ALA A 146 0.45 18.98 -12.72
N ASP A 147 1.34 18.16 -13.28
CA ASP A 147 2.28 18.56 -14.33
C ASP A 147 1.55 19.16 -15.55
N ALA A 148 0.43 18.55 -15.96
CA ALA A 148 -0.38 19.07 -17.06
C ALA A 148 -0.97 20.45 -16.76
N GLY A 149 -1.39 20.67 -15.51
CA GLY A 149 -1.88 21.97 -15.04
C GLY A 149 -0.81 23.06 -15.03
N ALA A 150 0.44 22.69 -14.70
CA ALA A 150 1.59 23.59 -14.67
C ALA A 150 2.28 23.79 -16.03
N ALA A 151 1.90 23.02 -17.06
CA ALA A 151 2.58 23.02 -18.35
C ALA A 151 2.52 24.39 -19.06
N PRO A 152 3.67 24.88 -19.60
CA PRO A 152 3.78 26.22 -20.18
C PRO A 152 3.11 26.35 -21.56
N ASP A 153 2.91 25.22 -22.26
CA ASP A 153 2.32 25.18 -23.59
C ASP A 153 1.39 23.96 -23.76
N SER A 154 0.58 24.02 -24.82
CA SER A 154 -0.44 23.01 -25.13
C SER A 154 0.13 21.62 -25.44
N GLN A 155 1.35 21.54 -25.98
CA GLN A 155 1.98 20.27 -26.34
C GLN A 155 2.51 19.56 -25.09
N ALA A 156 3.18 20.29 -24.20
CA ALA A 156 3.62 19.80 -22.89
C ALA A 156 2.42 19.32 -22.06
N ARG A 157 1.31 20.08 -22.08
CA ARG A 157 0.05 19.69 -21.42
C ARG A 157 -0.52 18.39 -21.98
N LEU A 158 -0.59 18.24 -23.30
CA LEU A 158 -1.11 17.03 -23.94
C LEU A 158 -0.28 15.79 -23.60
N LEU A 159 1.06 15.91 -23.58
CA LEU A 159 1.96 14.80 -23.23
C LEU A 159 1.81 14.39 -21.76
N ALA A 160 1.65 15.33 -20.84
CA ALA A 160 1.40 15.04 -19.43
C ALA A 160 0.05 14.33 -19.22
N LEU A 161 -1.01 14.78 -19.90
CA LEU A 161 -2.32 14.12 -19.83
C LEU A 161 -2.30 12.70 -20.42
N ARG A 162 -1.56 12.46 -21.51
CA ARG A 162 -1.39 11.11 -22.06
C ARG A 162 -0.72 10.17 -21.07
N ARG A 163 0.35 10.63 -20.42
CA ARG A 163 1.01 9.87 -19.34
C ARG A 163 0.04 9.55 -18.20
N ALA A 164 -0.81 10.49 -17.80
CA ALA A 164 -1.81 10.23 -16.76
C ALA A 164 -2.81 9.13 -17.18
N LEU A 165 -3.21 9.10 -18.45
CA LEU A 165 -4.14 8.09 -18.98
C LEU A 165 -3.52 6.69 -19.07
N ASP A 166 -2.20 6.56 -19.16
CA ASP A 166 -1.53 5.25 -19.17
C ASP A 166 -1.70 4.49 -17.85
N PHE A 167 -1.96 5.20 -16.74
CA PHE A 167 -2.26 4.62 -15.43
C PHE A 167 -3.74 4.31 -15.23
N ALA A 168 -4.62 4.83 -16.09
CA ALA A 168 -6.03 4.49 -16.02
C ALA A 168 -6.19 3.01 -16.41
N PRO A 169 -6.87 2.19 -15.61
CA PRO A 169 -7.04 0.78 -15.92
C PRO A 169 -7.75 0.67 -17.27
N ALA A 170 -7.29 -0.26 -18.10
CA ALA A 170 -7.80 -0.52 -19.44
C ALA A 170 -9.27 -0.99 -19.39
N ARG A 171 -10.19 -0.03 -19.23
CA ARG A 171 -11.63 -0.20 -19.06
C ARG A 171 -11.99 -1.09 -17.86
N CYS A 172 -12.95 -0.65 -17.06
CA CYS A 172 -13.64 -1.52 -16.13
C CYS A 172 -14.23 -2.70 -16.92
N THR A 173 -13.58 -3.86 -16.90
CA THR A 173 -14.09 -5.10 -17.51
C THR A 173 -15.18 -5.74 -16.66
N CYS A 174 -15.48 -5.18 -15.48
CA CYS A 174 -16.76 -5.34 -14.84
C CYS A 174 -17.79 -4.43 -15.55
N GLY A 175 -18.74 -5.05 -16.25
CA GLY A 175 -19.79 -4.37 -17.01
C GLY A 175 -20.72 -3.51 -16.17
N CYS A 176 -20.28 -2.31 -15.82
CA CYS A 176 -21.13 -1.18 -15.47
C CYS A 176 -20.93 -0.08 -16.51
N ALA A 177 -21.96 0.10 -17.33
CA ALA A 177 -22.11 1.24 -18.22
C ALA A 177 -22.33 2.54 -17.42
N ILE A 178 -22.19 3.68 -18.12
CA ILE A 178 -22.51 5.06 -17.72
C ILE A 178 -21.28 5.74 -17.09
N ILE A 179 -20.59 6.65 -17.78
CA ILE A 179 -21.07 8.00 -18.09
C ILE A 179 -20.73 8.40 -19.54
N ARG A 180 -21.77 8.65 -20.34
CA ARG A 180 -21.69 9.44 -21.58
C ARG A 180 -21.90 10.90 -21.16
N THR A 181 -20.84 11.65 -20.86
CA THR A 181 -20.98 13.10 -20.68
C THR A 181 -21.04 13.73 -22.06
N SER A 182 -22.25 14.08 -22.47
CA SER A 182 -22.51 14.97 -23.60
C SER A 182 -21.81 16.29 -23.34
N TYR A 183 -20.71 16.55 -24.04
CA TYR A 183 -20.12 17.88 -24.12
C TYR A 183 -21.01 18.72 -25.05
N ALA A 184 -22.07 19.32 -24.50
CA ALA A 184 -22.82 20.35 -25.21
C ALA A 184 -22.02 21.65 -25.11
N GLY A 185 -21.24 21.95 -26.14
CA GLY A 185 -20.57 23.24 -26.29
C GLY A 185 -21.62 24.34 -26.43
N SER A 186 -21.72 25.22 -25.44
CA SER A 186 -22.38 26.50 -25.61
C SER A 186 -21.40 27.47 -26.27
N THR A 187 -21.42 27.55 -27.59
CA THR A 187 -20.93 28.73 -28.29
C THR A 187 -21.95 29.84 -28.07
N SER A 188 -21.70 30.70 -27.09
CA SER A 188 -22.41 31.98 -27.01
C SER A 188 -21.75 32.92 -28.02
N THR A 189 -22.45 33.18 -29.11
CA THR A 189 -22.14 34.25 -30.07
C THR A 189 -23.22 35.32 -29.93
N GLN A 190 -22.72 36.56 -29.93
CA GLN A 190 -23.41 37.85 -30.07
C GLN A 190 -23.77 38.59 -28.78
#